data_AF-A0A560D652-F1
#
_entry.id   AF-A0A560D652-F1
#
_cell.length_a   1.000
_cell.length_b   1.000
_cell.length_c   1.000
_cell.angle_alpha   90.00
_cell.angle_beta   90.00
_cell.angle_gamma   90.00
#
_symmetry.space_group_name_H-M   'P 1'
#
loop_
_entity.id
_entity.type
_entity.pdbx_description
1 polymer ?
#
loop_
_entity_poly.entity_id
_entity_poly.type
_entity_poly.pdbx_seq_one_letter_code
_entity_poly.pdbx_strand_id
1 'polypeptide(L)'
;MIWREAWHVLARRGNFAGSHVLVAVYLSVAVPFVVIDPIWLKLLSQRVYVTTMGNIARSEPNLWPAILFYILYPVGLISLAVMPAHRTASGDQVAMIGLPFGFFTYATYDLTNRATLYSWTPTLSVVDIA
;
A
#
# COMPACT_ATOMS: atom_id res chain seq x y z
N MET A 1 -25.07 12.43 6.37
CA MET A 1 -25.84 13.33 5.47
C MET A 1 -24.91 14.10 4.51
N ILE A 2 -23.79 14.66 4.98
CA ILE A 2 -22.78 15.39 4.16
C ILE A 2 -22.12 14.52 3.05
N TRP A 3 -21.88 13.23 3.31
CA TRP A 3 -21.23 12.31 2.38
C TRP A 3 -22.04 11.97 1.11
N ARG A 4 -23.37 12.00 1.18
CA ARG A 4 -24.25 11.64 0.04
C ARG A 4 -24.32 12.77 -0.99
N GLU A 5 -24.30 14.02 -0.53
CA GLU A 5 -24.33 15.18 -1.42
C GLU A 5 -22.97 15.44 -2.07
N ALA A 6 -21.88 15.24 -1.32
CA ALA A 6 -20.53 15.21 -1.89
C ALA A 6 -20.46 14.18 -3.04
N TRP A 7 -21.03 12.99 -2.86
CA TRP A 7 -21.07 11.96 -3.91
C TRP A 7 -21.82 12.40 -5.17
N HIS A 8 -23.00 13.03 -5.04
CA HIS A 8 -23.81 13.46 -6.19
C HIS A 8 -23.26 14.68 -6.92
N VAL A 9 -22.52 15.55 -6.25
CA VAL A 9 -21.84 16.70 -6.88
C VAL A 9 -20.54 16.25 -7.57
N LEU A 10 -19.83 15.28 -6.99
CA LEU A 10 -18.60 14.69 -7.55
C LEU A 10 -18.88 13.78 -8.77
N ALA A 11 -20.06 13.15 -8.84
CA ALA A 11 -20.46 12.29 -9.95
C ALA A 11 -20.78 13.05 -11.26
N ARG A 12 -21.07 14.37 -11.20
CA ARG A 12 -21.51 15.14 -12.38
C ARG A 12 -20.38 15.78 -13.19
N ARG A 13 -19.13 15.78 -12.71
CA ARG A 13 -18.02 16.53 -13.33
C ARG A 13 -16.96 15.70 -14.05
N GLY A 14 -16.99 14.38 -13.97
CA GLY A 14 -16.04 13.53 -14.70
C GLY A 14 -16.72 12.88 -15.89
N ASN A 15 -16.08 12.97 -17.06
CA ASN A 15 -16.42 12.21 -18.25
C ASN A 15 -16.08 10.73 -18.01
N PHE A 16 -16.73 10.11 -17.03
CA PHE A 16 -16.56 8.71 -16.63
C PHE A 16 -17.30 7.81 -17.63
N ALA A 17 -16.88 7.82 -18.89
CA ALA A 17 -17.61 7.14 -19.97
C ALA A 17 -17.35 5.61 -20.04
N GLY A 18 -16.56 5.03 -19.12
CA GLY A 18 -16.25 3.60 -19.20
C GLY A 18 -15.72 2.98 -17.92
N SER A 19 -16.41 1.93 -17.44
CA SER A 19 -15.93 1.03 -16.38
C SER A 19 -14.53 0.47 -16.67
N HIS A 20 -14.17 0.32 -17.95
CA HIS A 20 -12.88 -0.17 -18.42
C HIS A 20 -11.69 0.76 -18.08
N VAL A 21 -11.90 2.09 -18.02
CA VAL A 21 -10.82 3.04 -17.68
C VAL A 21 -10.43 2.93 -16.20
N LEU A 22 -11.42 2.79 -15.32
CA LEU A 22 -11.18 2.59 -13.88
C LEU A 22 -10.47 1.25 -13.62
N VAL A 23 -10.83 0.20 -14.37
CA VAL A 23 -10.16 -1.09 -14.29
C VAL A 23 -8.72 -1.02 -14.80
N ALA A 24 -8.45 -0.31 -15.89
CA ALA A 24 -7.09 -0.15 -16.43
C ALA A 24 -6.17 0.60 -15.44
N VAL A 25 -6.68 1.66 -14.80
CA VAL A 25 -5.97 2.42 -13.76
C VAL A 25 -5.74 1.58 -12.50
N TYR A 26 -6.74 0.80 -12.10
CA TYR A 26 -6.59 -0.15 -10.99
C TYR A 26 -5.45 -1.14 -11.29
N LEU A 27 -5.47 -1.76 -12.47
CA LEU A 27 -4.46 -2.75 -12.86
C LEU A 27 -3.07 -2.14 -13.00
N SER A 28 -2.93 -0.89 -13.48
CA SER A 28 -1.61 -0.25 -13.60
C SER A 28 -0.93 0.03 -12.26
N VAL A 29 -1.67 0.09 -11.16
CA VAL A 29 -1.13 0.27 -9.80
C VAL A 29 -1.05 -1.05 -9.04
N ALA A 30 -2.12 -1.85 -9.10
CA ALA A 30 -2.22 -3.11 -8.38
C ALA A 30 -1.27 -4.17 -8.94
N VAL A 31 -1.07 -4.24 -10.26
CA VAL A 31 -0.19 -5.27 -10.85
C VAL A 31 1.28 -5.07 -10.47
N PRO A 32 1.88 -3.86 -10.59
CA PRO A 32 3.23 -3.65 -10.09
C PRO A 32 3.36 -3.96 -8.60
N PHE A 33 2.38 -3.55 -7.78
CA PHE A 33 2.39 -3.85 -6.35
C PHE A 33 2.37 -5.37 -6.09
N VAL A 34 1.45 -6.10 -6.71
CA VAL A 34 1.28 -7.55 -6.51
C VAL A 34 2.41 -8.37 -7.15
N VAL A 35 3.15 -7.83 -8.12
CA VAL A 35 4.27 -8.55 -8.77
C VAL A 35 5.62 -8.23 -8.12
N ILE A 36 5.88 -6.95 -7.84
CA ILE A 36 7.16 -6.49 -7.29
C ILE A 36 7.28 -6.90 -5.82
N ASP A 37 6.20 -6.78 -5.05
CA ASP A 37 6.22 -7.01 -3.61
C ASP A 37 6.53 -8.48 -3.22
N PRO A 38 5.95 -9.51 -3.86
CA PRO A 38 6.35 -10.89 -3.59
C PRO A 38 7.80 -11.20 -4.01
N ILE A 39 8.33 -10.53 -5.03
CA ILE A 39 9.74 -10.67 -5.44
C ILE A 39 10.64 -10.08 -4.36
N TRP A 40 10.31 -8.87 -3.89
CA TRP A 40 10.98 -8.21 -2.76
C TRP A 40 10.96 -9.09 -1.51
N LEU A 41 9.78 -9.57 -1.10
CA LEU A 41 9.61 -10.49 0.02
C LEU A 41 10.43 -11.77 -0.18
N LYS A 42 10.39 -12.41 -1.34
CA LYS A 42 11.17 -13.64 -1.56
C LYS A 42 12.68 -13.41 -1.44
N LEU A 43 13.19 -12.27 -1.89
CA LEU A 43 14.62 -11.94 -1.86
C LEU A 43 15.09 -11.49 -0.46
N LEU A 44 14.28 -10.71 0.25
CA LEU A 44 14.66 -10.08 1.52
C LEU A 44 14.10 -10.78 2.76
N SER A 45 12.92 -11.39 2.69
CA SER A 45 12.29 -12.05 3.85
C SER A 45 13.19 -13.11 4.45
N GLN A 46 13.72 -14.02 3.64
CA GLN A 46 14.54 -15.12 4.16
C GLN A 46 15.92 -14.64 4.63
N ARG A 47 16.50 -13.62 3.99
CA ARG A 47 17.87 -13.18 4.27
C ARG A 47 17.97 -12.15 5.39
N VAL A 48 16.94 -11.31 5.53
CA VAL A 48 16.97 -10.14 6.42
C VAL A 48 15.90 -10.28 7.52
N TYR A 49 14.66 -10.59 7.18
CA TYR A 49 13.60 -10.64 8.20
C TYR A 49 13.71 -11.87 9.10
N VAL A 50 13.80 -13.08 8.54
CA VAL A 50 13.85 -14.32 9.34
C VAL A 50 15.13 -14.38 10.18
N THR A 51 16.26 -13.94 9.64
CA THR A 51 17.54 -13.88 10.36
C THR A 51 17.53 -12.84 11.49
N THR A 52 16.92 -11.68 11.27
CA THR A 52 16.78 -10.62 12.28
C THR A 52 15.76 -10.99 13.36
N MET A 53 14.65 -11.61 12.98
CA MET A 53 13.60 -12.05 13.91
C MET A 53 14.01 -13.28 14.72
N GLY A 54 14.92 -14.13 14.23
CA GLY A 54 15.37 -15.32 14.96
C GLY A 54 14.19 -16.16 15.45
N ASN A 55 14.11 -16.37 16.76
CA ASN A 55 13.11 -17.26 17.38
C ASN A 55 11.68 -16.68 17.42
N ILE A 56 11.48 -15.38 17.13
CA ILE A 56 10.12 -14.80 17.07
C ILE A 56 9.48 -14.93 15.68
N ALA A 57 10.27 -15.30 14.65
CA ALA A 57 9.73 -15.58 13.32
C ALA A 57 8.90 -16.87 13.33
N ARG A 58 7.76 -16.86 12.64
CA ARG A 58 7.02 -18.10 12.39
C ARG A 58 7.78 -18.96 11.38
N SER A 59 7.79 -20.27 11.60
CA SER A 59 8.27 -21.26 10.63
C SER A 59 7.43 -21.26 9.35
N GLU A 60 6.12 -21.04 9.49
CA GLU A 60 5.17 -20.94 8.38
C GLU A 60 4.42 -19.60 8.47
N PRO A 61 4.50 -18.76 7.42
CA PRO A 61 3.75 -17.50 7.37
C PRO A 61 2.24 -17.73 7.45
N ASN A 62 1.55 -16.93 8.27
CA ASN A 62 0.10 -16.91 8.24
C ASN A 62 -0.36 -16.14 6.99
N LEU A 63 -0.95 -16.85 6.03
CA LEU A 63 -1.39 -16.26 4.76
C LEU A 63 -2.62 -15.36 4.91
N TRP A 64 -3.44 -15.53 5.95
CA TRP A 64 -4.68 -14.76 6.11
C TRP A 64 -4.43 -13.24 6.26
N PRO A 65 -3.57 -12.76 7.19
CA PRO A 65 -3.20 -11.35 7.25
C PRO A 65 -2.57 -10.82 5.96
N ALA A 66 -1.74 -11.64 5.29
CA ALA A 66 -1.08 -11.24 4.05
C ALA A 66 -2.10 -11.00 2.93
N ILE A 67 -3.04 -11.92 2.73
CA ILE A 67 -4.12 -11.77 1.74
C ILE A 67 -4.94 -10.52 2.04
N LEU A 68 -5.29 -10.29 3.31
CA LEU A 68 -6.06 -9.11 3.70
C LEU A 68 -5.31 -7.81 3.40
N PHE A 69 -4.00 -7.76 3.67
CA PHE A 69 -3.16 -6.62 3.32
C PHE A 69 -3.15 -6.36 1.81
N TYR A 70 -2.95 -7.39 0.98
CA TYR A 70 -2.94 -7.25 -0.48
C TYR A 70 -4.29 -6.80 -1.05
N ILE A 71 -5.39 -6.95 -0.32
CA ILE A 71 -6.70 -6.41 -0.70
C ILE A 71 -6.85 -4.97 -0.20
N LEU A 72 -6.58 -4.72 1.09
CA LEU A 72 -6.85 -3.44 1.72
C LEU A 72 -5.91 -2.32 1.27
N TYR A 73 -4.61 -2.62 1.13
CA TYR A 73 -3.62 -1.61 0.81
C TYR A 73 -3.87 -0.96 -0.58
N PRO A 74 -4.08 -1.73 -1.67
CA PRO A 74 -4.44 -1.15 -2.96
C PRO A 74 -5.77 -0.39 -2.92
N VAL A 75 -6.78 -0.86 -2.16
CA VAL A 75 -8.06 -0.15 -2.01
C VAL A 75 -7.86 1.23 -1.37
N GLY A 76 -7.05 1.31 -0.31
CA GLY A 76 -6.69 2.58 0.33
C GLY A 76 -5.94 3.52 -0.63
N LEU A 77 -4.88 3.02 -1.26
CA LEU A 77 -4.07 3.79 -2.20
C LEU A 77 -4.90 4.33 -3.37
N ILE A 78 -5.77 3.50 -3.94
CA ILE A 78 -6.60 3.88 -5.09
C ILE A 78 -7.65 4.91 -4.69
N SER A 79 -8.35 4.70 -3.57
CA SER A 79 -9.40 5.61 -3.12
C SER A 79 -8.85 6.99 -2.69
N LEU A 80 -7.66 7.03 -2.09
CA LEU A 80 -7.07 8.25 -1.53
C LEU A 80 -6.14 8.99 -2.50
N ALA A 81 -5.31 8.29 -3.28
CA ALA A 81 -4.33 8.92 -4.16
C ALA A 81 -4.78 8.92 -5.64
N VAL A 82 -5.21 7.78 -6.14
CA VAL A 82 -5.41 7.58 -7.60
C VAL A 82 -6.74 8.18 -8.08
N MET A 83 -7.85 7.91 -7.40
CA MET A 83 -9.17 8.42 -7.79
C MET A 83 -9.25 9.96 -7.77
N PRO A 84 -8.71 10.68 -6.76
CA PRO A 84 -8.72 12.14 -6.77
C PRO A 84 -7.84 12.74 -7.85
N ALA A 85 -6.64 12.19 -8.09
CA ALA A 85 -5.71 12.68 -9.10
C ALA A 85 -6.22 12.50 -10.54
N HIS A 86 -6.97 11.43 -10.82
CA HIS A 86 -7.64 11.27 -12.11
C HIS A 86 -8.71 12.33 -12.38
N ARG A 87 -9.36 12.87 -11.33
CA ARG A 87 -10.38 13.91 -11.48
C ARG A 87 -9.79 15.28 -11.81
N THR A 88 -8.53 15.52 -11.47
CA THR A 88 -7.79 16.77 -11.70
C THR A 88 -6.84 16.68 -12.90
N ALA A 89 -6.73 15.51 -13.54
CA ALA A 89 -5.77 15.22 -14.62
C ALA A 89 -4.31 15.54 -14.24
N SER A 90 -3.97 15.44 -12.95
CA SER A 90 -2.64 15.75 -12.44
C SER A 90 -1.98 14.49 -11.89
N GLY A 91 -1.01 13.94 -12.65
CA GLY A 91 -0.19 12.81 -12.19
C GLY A 91 0.61 13.12 -10.93
N ASP A 92 1.05 14.38 -10.79
CA ASP A 92 1.81 14.85 -9.62
C ASP A 92 1.02 14.69 -8.31
N GLN A 93 -0.31 14.84 -8.38
CA GLN A 93 -1.17 14.65 -7.21
C GLN A 93 -1.15 13.19 -6.70
N VAL A 94 -0.96 12.20 -7.59
CA VAL A 94 -0.79 10.80 -7.18
C VAL A 94 0.47 10.66 -6.34
N ALA A 95 1.59 11.27 -6.75
CA ALA A 95 2.84 11.22 -6.00
C ALA A 95 2.72 11.95 -4.66
N MET A 96 2.09 13.13 -4.64
CA MET A 96 1.93 13.94 -3.42
C MET A 96 1.11 13.25 -2.32
N ILE A 97 0.17 12.36 -2.67
CA ILE A 97 -0.64 11.63 -1.69
C ILE A 97 -0.14 10.20 -1.51
N GLY A 98 0.21 9.53 -2.60
CA GLY A 98 0.64 8.13 -2.61
C GLY A 98 1.98 7.90 -1.91
N LEU A 99 2.97 8.78 -2.10
CA LEU A 99 4.25 8.65 -1.42
C LEU A 99 4.11 8.78 0.10
N PRO A 100 3.46 9.83 0.66
CA PRO A 100 3.23 9.87 2.11
C PRO A 100 2.36 8.72 2.62
N PHE A 101 1.36 8.28 1.85
CA PHE A 101 0.51 7.14 2.24
C PHE A 101 1.34 5.86 2.42
N GLY A 102 2.21 5.54 1.47
CA GLY A 102 3.13 4.40 1.58
C GLY A 102 4.10 4.57 2.73
N PHE A 103 4.77 5.72 2.80
CA PHE A 103 5.71 6.06 3.87
C PHE A 103 5.10 5.87 5.26
N PHE A 104 3.92 6.45 5.52
CA PHE A 104 3.27 6.32 6.82
C PHE A 104 2.82 4.89 7.11
N THR A 105 2.39 4.14 6.08
CA THR A 105 1.97 2.75 6.27
C THR A 105 3.14 1.89 6.74
N TYR A 106 4.26 1.91 6.01
CA TYR A 106 5.45 1.14 6.38
C TYR A 106 6.10 1.67 7.66
N ALA A 107 6.20 2.99 7.84
CA ALA A 107 6.71 3.57 9.08
C ALA A 107 5.88 3.17 10.31
N THR A 108 4.55 3.12 10.19
CA THR A 108 3.70 2.67 11.31
C THR A 108 3.99 1.21 11.66
N TYR A 109 4.10 0.33 10.66
CA TYR A 109 4.44 -1.07 10.87
C TYR A 109 5.83 -1.23 11.53
N ASP A 110 6.85 -0.61 10.95
CA ASP A 110 8.24 -0.72 11.40
C ASP A 110 8.49 -0.14 12.79
N LEU A 111 8.00 1.08 13.04
CA LEU A 111 8.20 1.73 14.32
C LEU A 111 7.44 1.00 15.44
N THR A 112 6.27 0.43 15.13
CA THR A 112 5.53 -0.41 16.09
C THR A 112 6.29 -1.70 16.39
N ASN A 113 6.82 -2.38 15.37
CA ASN A 113 7.61 -3.59 15.56
C ASN A 113 8.90 -3.29 16.32
N ARG A 114 9.57 -2.19 16.03
CA ARG A 114 10.76 -1.76 16.76
C ARG A 114 10.47 -1.41 18.23
N ALA A 115 9.27 -0.92 18.53
CA ALA A 115 8.83 -0.67 19.90
C ALA A 115 8.46 -1.95 20.67
N THR A 116 8.10 -3.04 19.98
CA THR A 116 7.51 -4.24 20.60
C THR A 116 8.38 -5.50 20.51
N LEU A 117 9.27 -5.58 19.52
CA LEU A 117 10.09 -6.77 19.22
C LEU A 117 11.55 -6.50 19.56
N TYR A 118 12.13 -7.37 20.39
CA TYR A 118 13.50 -7.22 20.87
C TYR A 118 14.55 -7.23 19.77
N SER A 119 14.36 -8.04 18.73
CA SER A 119 15.37 -8.27 17.70
C SER A 119 15.20 -7.38 16.45
N TRP A 120 14.23 -6.46 16.43
CA TRP A 120 13.99 -5.58 15.27
C TRP A 120 15.07 -4.50 15.16
N THR A 121 15.81 -4.47 14.05
CA THR A 121 16.93 -3.55 13.88
C THR A 121 16.51 -2.22 13.23
N PRO A 122 17.19 -1.11 13.53
CA PRO A 122 16.95 0.16 12.83
C PRO A 122 17.25 0.07 11.34
N THR A 123 18.23 -0.74 10.95
CA THR A 123 18.60 -0.97 9.55
C THR A 123 17.45 -1.60 8.76
N LEU A 124 16.72 -2.55 9.36
CA LEU A 124 15.53 -3.14 8.74
C LEU A 124 14.49 -2.07 8.43
N SER A 125 14.19 -1.21 9.40
CA SER A 125 13.21 -0.12 9.20
C SER A 125 13.62 0.90 8.16
N VAL A 126 14.92 1.23 8.06
CA VAL A 126 15.38 2.13 7.01
C VAL A 126 15.21 1.49 5.63
N VAL A 127 15.51 0.19 5.50
CA VAL A 127 15.37 -0.53 4.22
C VAL A 127 13.91 -0.72 3.80
N ASP A 128 12.98 -0.88 4.75
CA ASP A 128 11.56 -1.10 4.44
C ASP A 128 10.79 0.21 4.19
N ILE A 129 11.25 1.33 4.77
CA ILE A 129 10.61 2.64 4.61
C ILE A 129 11.15 3.43 3.40
N ALA A 130 12.42 3.23 3.02
CA ALA A 130 13.13 4.01 1.99
C ALA A 130 12.82 3.56 0.56
#